data_AF-A0A8X6TJG2-F1
#
_entry.id   AF-A0A8X6TJG2-F1
#
_cell.length_a   1.000
_cell.length_b   1.000
_cell.length_c   1.000
_cell.angle_alpha   90.00
_cell.angle_beta   90.00
_cell.angle_gamma   90.00
#
_symmetry.space_group_name_H-M   'P 1'
#
loop_
_entity.id
_entity.type
_entity.pdbx_description
1 polymer ?
#
loop_
_entity_poly.entity_id
_entity_poly.type
_entity_poly.pdbx_seq_one_letter_code
_entity_poly.pdbx_strand_id
1 'polypeptide(L)'
;MNLGTRPSCGSPVVMTLPYRTVLILVQGRGLPYGGLPGTGCLLQHACWMVILCLICMWVVLKNVNMLCLLFLWCPSNVIAEYKEREQKIYDAEKKIQVHEDRKKDLVARIKVKKKIWLYRLMGHIENINKKFSEYYKFLQCAGEISLDTADDSDDFPNYGLQIKLKYRVDEDFIELSQTHHSGGECSVAAIIFILSLQELTEVPFRCIDEINQGMDAVNERKMYHLVADAAKSGSCSQYFLLTPKLLMDLSYHKDVAVHIIYNSSFLQTKLDVKKHLEIAKRCKR
;
A
#
# COMPACT_ATOMS: atom_id res chain seq x y z
N MET A 1 27.15 32.36 2.94
CA MET A 1 27.37 31.74 1.63
C MET A 1 28.13 30.44 1.84
N ASN A 2 27.93 29.36 1.08
CA ASN A 2 26.79 28.95 0.26
C ASN A 2 26.92 27.43 -0.01
N LEU A 3 25.78 26.76 -0.17
CA LEU A 3 25.44 25.77 -1.23
C LEU A 3 26.58 24.87 -1.74
N GLY A 4 26.52 23.55 -1.59
CA GLY A 4 25.68 22.64 -2.40
C GLY A 4 26.60 21.82 -3.33
N THR A 5 26.31 20.60 -3.83
CA THR A 5 25.11 19.73 -3.83
C THR A 5 25.54 18.25 -4.07
N ARG A 6 24.61 17.28 -3.88
CA ARG A 6 24.72 15.82 -4.18
C ARG A 6 24.65 15.53 -5.72
N PRO A 7 24.63 14.28 -6.29
CA PRO A 7 24.53 12.88 -5.76
C PRO A 7 25.68 11.94 -6.27
N SER A 8 25.66 10.59 -6.39
CA SER A 8 24.63 9.52 -6.30
C SER A 8 25.13 8.18 -5.67
N CYS A 9 24.93 7.00 -6.31
CA CYS A 9 25.21 5.63 -5.79
C CYS A 9 25.52 4.61 -6.92
N GLY A 10 26.17 3.47 -6.58
CA GLY A 10 26.29 2.26 -7.40
C GLY A 10 27.02 1.11 -6.67
N SER A 11 26.61 -0.15 -6.91
CA SER A 11 26.99 -1.40 -6.20
C SER A 11 27.06 -2.59 -7.20
N PRO A 12 27.25 -3.88 -6.84
CA PRO A 12 28.24 -4.59 -5.98
C PRO A 12 28.97 -5.79 -6.71
N VAL A 13 29.69 -6.65 -5.95
CA VAL A 13 29.81 -8.14 -6.07
C VAL A 13 31.14 -8.81 -6.52
N VAL A 14 31.91 -9.25 -5.51
CA VAL A 14 32.50 -10.56 -5.18
C VAL A 14 33.34 -11.29 -6.23
N MET A 15 34.58 -11.62 -5.83
CA MET A 15 35.38 -12.71 -6.42
C MET A 15 35.88 -13.73 -5.39
N THR A 16 36.07 -14.97 -5.83
CA THR A 16 36.16 -16.18 -4.99
C THR A 16 37.59 -16.67 -4.73
N LEU A 17 37.74 -17.44 -3.64
CA LEU A 17 38.99 -18.04 -3.16
C LEU A 17 39.49 -19.22 -4.02
N PRO A 18 40.81 -19.54 -3.99
CA PRO A 18 41.37 -20.70 -4.68
C PRO A 18 41.53 -21.96 -3.78
N TYR A 19 41.59 -23.12 -4.44
CA TYR A 19 41.96 -24.46 -3.96
C TYR A 19 41.00 -25.22 -3.01
N ARG A 20 40.40 -26.32 -3.52
CA ARG A 20 40.90 -27.68 -3.22
C ARG A 20 40.30 -28.78 -4.12
N THR A 21 41.13 -29.80 -4.33
CA THR A 21 40.97 -30.99 -5.18
C THR A 21 39.76 -31.87 -4.85
N VAL A 22 39.16 -32.49 -5.88
CA VAL A 22 38.37 -33.72 -5.74
C VAL A 22 39.07 -34.85 -6.50
N LEU A 23 39.19 -36.00 -5.85
CA LEU A 23 39.89 -37.20 -6.32
C LEU A 23 38.87 -38.22 -6.85
N ILE A 24 39.09 -38.78 -8.04
CA ILE A 24 38.35 -39.97 -8.52
C ILE A 24 39.34 -40.98 -9.12
N LEU A 25 39.21 -42.23 -8.71
CA LEU A 25 40.05 -43.38 -9.05
C LEU A 25 39.21 -44.43 -9.80
N VAL A 26 39.70 -44.95 -10.93
CA VAL A 26 39.20 -46.19 -11.56
C VAL A 26 40.41 -46.98 -12.09
N GLN A 27 40.35 -48.32 -12.05
CA GLN A 27 41.52 -49.20 -12.10
C GLN A 27 41.40 -50.35 -13.12
N GLY A 28 42.51 -50.67 -13.80
CA GLY A 28 42.76 -51.94 -14.51
C GLY A 28 42.35 -51.95 -16.00
N ARG A 29 42.99 -52.70 -16.90
CA ARG A 29 44.18 -53.60 -16.86
C ARG A 29 44.94 -53.39 -18.20
N GLY A 30 46.27 -53.51 -18.29
CA GLY A 30 46.97 -54.78 -18.56
C GLY A 30 47.85 -54.68 -19.83
N LEU A 31 49.13 -55.04 -19.70
CA LEU A 31 50.16 -55.18 -20.76
C LEU A 31 50.06 -56.57 -21.45
N PRO A 32 50.98 -57.05 -22.35
CA PRO A 32 52.13 -56.43 -23.08
C PRO A 32 52.30 -56.87 -24.59
N TYR A 33 53.44 -56.48 -25.18
CA TYR A 33 54.26 -57.15 -26.25
C TYR A 33 54.05 -56.88 -27.77
N GLY A 34 55.18 -56.58 -28.44
CA GLY A 34 55.58 -57.24 -29.70
C GLY A 34 56.02 -56.38 -30.90
N GLY A 35 57.26 -56.59 -31.41
CA GLY A 35 57.54 -56.51 -32.86
C GLY A 35 58.34 -55.31 -33.43
N LEU A 36 59.58 -55.58 -33.85
CA LEU A 36 60.37 -54.87 -34.89
C LEU A 36 60.11 -55.54 -36.28
N PRO A 37 60.72 -55.12 -37.42
CA PRO A 37 61.13 -53.79 -37.92
C PRO A 37 60.68 -53.53 -39.40
N GLY A 38 61.08 -52.41 -40.02
CA GLY A 38 61.33 -52.39 -41.48
C GLY A 38 61.05 -51.08 -42.25
N THR A 39 62.09 -50.55 -42.93
CA THR A 39 62.08 -49.67 -44.13
C THR A 39 61.25 -48.35 -44.12
N GLY A 40 61.62 -47.26 -44.79
CA GLY A 40 62.79 -46.98 -45.63
C GLY A 40 62.49 -45.78 -46.56
N CYS A 41 63.43 -44.83 -46.63
CA CYS A 41 63.52 -43.73 -47.62
C CYS A 41 62.44 -42.62 -47.68
N LEU A 42 62.90 -41.41 -47.31
CA LEU A 42 62.82 -40.17 -48.11
C LEU A 42 61.44 -39.60 -48.50
N LEU A 43 60.97 -38.60 -47.73
CA LEU A 43 60.40 -37.38 -48.30
C LEU A 43 60.55 -36.17 -47.35
N GLN A 44 60.51 -34.96 -47.90
CA GLN A 44 60.56 -33.63 -47.26
C GLN A 44 61.75 -33.28 -46.33
N HIS A 45 62.79 -32.71 -46.96
CA HIS A 45 63.76 -31.77 -46.37
C HIS A 45 63.13 -30.42 -45.88
N ALA A 46 61.81 -30.37 -45.64
CA ALA A 46 61.06 -29.16 -45.26
C ALA A 46 60.75 -29.07 -43.76
N CYS A 47 60.90 -30.15 -42.99
CA CYS A 47 60.50 -30.18 -41.58
C CYS A 47 61.54 -29.53 -40.63
N TRP A 48 62.82 -29.53 -41.00
CA TRP A 48 63.90 -29.10 -40.10
C TRP A 48 63.99 -27.58 -39.86
N MET A 49 63.61 -26.72 -40.80
CA MET A 49 63.56 -25.27 -40.52
C MET A 49 62.40 -24.89 -39.60
N VAL A 50 61.26 -25.59 -39.69
CA VAL A 50 60.12 -25.37 -38.78
C VAL A 50 60.47 -25.84 -37.38
N ILE A 51 61.15 -26.98 -37.25
CA ILE A 51 61.62 -27.51 -35.95
C ILE A 51 62.72 -26.62 -35.35
N LEU A 52 63.70 -26.12 -36.13
CA LEU A 52 64.68 -25.16 -35.60
C LEU A 52 64.03 -23.83 -35.19
N CYS A 53 63.05 -23.33 -35.95
CA CYS A 53 62.35 -22.10 -35.61
C CYS A 53 61.50 -22.28 -34.33
N LEU A 54 60.82 -23.43 -34.18
CA LEU A 54 60.08 -23.77 -32.96
C LEU A 54 61.00 -24.03 -31.76
N ILE A 55 62.17 -24.65 -31.94
CA ILE A 55 63.18 -24.79 -30.87
C ILE A 55 63.76 -23.43 -30.50
N CYS A 56 64.02 -22.55 -31.46
CA CYS A 56 64.49 -21.19 -31.18
C CYS A 56 63.40 -20.38 -30.46
N MET A 57 62.14 -20.45 -30.89
CA MET A 57 61.00 -19.92 -30.14
C MET A 57 60.89 -20.53 -28.74
N TRP A 58 61.08 -21.83 -28.57
CA TRP A 58 61.01 -22.50 -27.26
C TRP A 58 62.17 -22.14 -26.34
N VAL A 59 63.37 -21.89 -26.87
CA VAL A 59 64.53 -21.36 -26.14
C VAL A 59 64.34 -19.90 -25.76
N VAL A 60 63.76 -19.08 -26.65
CA VAL A 60 63.38 -17.68 -26.35
C VAL A 60 62.24 -17.60 -25.33
N LEU A 61 61.23 -18.49 -25.42
CA LEU A 61 60.14 -18.57 -24.43
C LEU A 61 60.55 -19.23 -23.09
N LYS A 62 61.55 -20.12 -23.07
CA LYS A 62 62.11 -20.67 -21.83
C LYS A 62 63.14 -19.78 -21.15
N ASN A 63 63.55 -18.68 -21.78
CA ASN A 63 64.41 -17.70 -21.11
C ASN A 63 63.54 -16.82 -20.20
N VAL A 64 63.63 -17.07 -18.88
CA VAL A 64 62.70 -16.59 -17.82
C VAL A 64 62.66 -15.06 -17.63
N ASN A 65 63.37 -14.29 -18.47
CA ASN A 65 63.52 -12.83 -18.30
C ASN A 65 62.46 -11.97 -19.01
N MET A 66 61.68 -12.48 -19.98
CA MET A 66 60.66 -11.63 -20.64
C MET A 66 59.40 -11.41 -19.78
N LEU A 67 58.97 -12.41 -19.01
CA LEU A 67 57.93 -12.21 -17.99
C LEU A 67 58.46 -11.36 -16.82
N CYS A 68 59.74 -11.52 -16.50
CA CYS A 68 60.41 -10.71 -15.47
C CYS A 68 60.46 -9.23 -15.87
N LEU A 69 60.65 -8.89 -17.16
CA LEU A 69 60.63 -7.51 -17.66
C LEU A 69 59.27 -6.82 -17.54
N LEU A 70 58.14 -7.54 -17.61
CA LEU A 70 56.82 -6.96 -17.30
C LEU A 70 56.62 -6.75 -15.78
N PHE A 71 57.16 -7.65 -14.94
CA PHE A 71 57.10 -7.50 -13.48
C PHE A 71 58.07 -6.43 -12.94
N LEU A 72 59.24 -6.24 -13.57
CA LEU A 72 60.24 -5.22 -13.24
C LEU A 72 59.83 -3.80 -13.68
N TRP A 73 58.81 -3.68 -14.54
CA TRP A 73 58.26 -2.39 -14.98
C TRP A 73 56.80 -2.16 -14.56
N CYS A 74 56.33 -2.86 -13.52
CA CYS A 74 55.16 -2.43 -12.77
C CYS A 74 55.65 -1.52 -11.63
N PRO A 75 55.56 -0.18 -11.74
CA PRO A 75 56.07 0.70 -10.70
C PRO A 75 55.28 0.50 -9.40
N SER A 76 55.96 0.54 -8.26
CA SER A 76 55.43 0.08 -6.96
C SER A 76 54.15 0.78 -6.52
N ASN A 77 53.90 2.00 -7.03
CA ASN A 77 52.66 2.74 -6.84
C ASN A 77 51.43 2.05 -7.47
N VAL A 78 51.56 1.43 -8.64
CA VAL A 78 50.44 0.73 -9.32
C VAL A 78 50.04 -0.53 -8.55
N ILE A 79 51.02 -1.26 -8.00
CA ILE A 79 50.75 -2.43 -7.15
C ILE A 79 50.11 -2.01 -5.81
N ALA A 80 50.58 -0.91 -5.22
CA ALA A 80 49.98 -0.36 -4.00
C ALA A 80 48.54 0.12 -4.24
N GLU A 81 48.29 0.85 -5.34
CA GLU A 81 46.97 1.34 -5.73
C GLU A 81 46.02 0.18 -6.05
N TYR A 82 46.47 -0.88 -6.73
CA TYR A 82 45.67 -2.08 -6.96
C TYR A 82 45.19 -2.69 -5.65
N LYS A 83 46.09 -2.90 -4.68
CA LYS A 83 45.75 -3.47 -3.36
C LYS A 83 44.82 -2.56 -2.56
N GLU A 84 45.03 -1.24 -2.63
CA GLU A 84 44.14 -0.27 -1.98
C GLU A 84 42.73 -0.30 -2.60
N ARG A 85 42.62 -0.43 -3.93
CA ARG A 85 41.35 -0.59 -4.65
C ARG A 85 40.67 -1.93 -4.33
N GLU A 86 41.42 -3.03 -4.30
CA GLU A 86 40.93 -4.36 -3.89
C GLU A 86 40.32 -4.33 -2.49
N GLN A 87 41.03 -3.72 -1.52
CA GLN A 87 40.53 -3.55 -0.16
C GLN A 87 39.29 -2.64 -0.09
N LYS A 88 39.25 -1.54 -0.86
CA LYS A 88 38.07 -0.67 -0.96
C LYS A 88 36.85 -1.38 -1.54
N ILE A 89 37.04 -2.24 -2.54
CA ILE A 89 35.98 -3.07 -3.15
C ILE A 89 35.42 -4.03 -2.10
N TYR A 90 36.30 -4.78 -1.42
CA TYR A 90 35.90 -5.70 -0.34
C TYR A 90 35.11 -5.01 0.77
N ASP A 91 35.57 -3.83 1.24
CA ASP A 91 34.86 -3.04 2.25
C ASP A 91 33.51 -2.50 1.76
N ALA A 92 33.40 -2.16 0.47
CA ALA A 92 32.14 -1.72 -0.14
C ALA A 92 31.13 -2.87 -0.24
N GLU A 93 31.57 -4.04 -0.70
CA GLU A 93 30.74 -5.26 -0.79
C GLU A 93 30.21 -5.69 0.57
N LYS A 94 31.07 -5.68 1.60
CA LYS A 94 30.68 -5.96 2.97
C LYS A 94 29.63 -4.98 3.50
N LYS A 95 29.74 -3.69 3.17
CA LYS A 95 28.70 -2.69 3.50
C LYS A 95 27.40 -2.96 2.77
N ILE A 96 27.46 -3.33 1.49
CA ILE A 96 26.28 -3.61 0.67
C ILE A 96 25.53 -4.84 1.21
N GLN A 97 26.22 -5.92 1.56
CA GLN A 97 25.64 -7.09 2.22
C GLN A 97 24.90 -6.70 3.52
N VAL A 98 25.54 -5.91 4.39
CA VAL A 98 24.93 -5.41 5.64
C VAL A 98 23.69 -4.54 5.36
N HIS A 99 23.71 -3.72 4.30
CA HIS A 99 22.56 -2.91 3.89
C HIS A 99 21.42 -3.75 3.29
N GLU A 100 21.73 -4.81 2.54
CA GLU A 100 20.73 -5.75 2.01
C GLU A 100 20.04 -6.53 3.12
N ASP A 101 20.79 -7.06 4.07
CA ASP A 101 20.21 -7.83 5.19
C ASP A 101 19.36 -6.90 6.09
N ARG A 102 19.84 -5.68 6.36
CA ARG A 102 19.04 -4.64 7.03
C ARG A 102 17.79 -4.24 6.24
N LYS A 103 17.82 -4.26 4.90
CA LYS A 103 16.64 -4.03 4.04
C LYS A 103 15.63 -5.17 4.17
N LYS A 104 16.09 -6.44 4.16
CA LYS A 104 15.23 -7.62 4.38
C LYS A 104 14.51 -7.53 5.72
N ASP A 105 15.24 -7.21 6.80
CA ASP A 105 14.68 -7.01 8.14
C ASP A 105 13.67 -5.86 8.21
N LEU A 106 13.97 -4.73 7.55
CA LEU A 106 13.05 -3.59 7.46
C LEU A 106 11.74 -3.99 6.77
N VAL A 107 11.81 -4.66 5.62
CA VAL A 107 10.64 -5.14 4.88
C VAL A 107 9.83 -6.15 5.69
N ALA A 108 10.48 -7.09 6.39
CA ALA A 108 9.79 -8.06 7.26
C ALA A 108 9.01 -7.34 8.39
N ARG A 109 9.62 -6.36 9.06
CA ARG A 109 8.96 -5.56 10.10
C ARG A 109 7.81 -4.71 9.57
N ILE A 110 7.93 -4.15 8.36
CA ILE A 110 6.85 -3.42 7.69
C ILE A 110 5.67 -4.36 7.43
N LYS A 111 5.89 -5.56 6.86
CA LYS A 111 4.84 -6.56 6.60
C LYS A 111 4.09 -6.97 7.87
N VAL A 112 4.79 -7.18 8.99
CA VAL A 112 4.16 -7.49 10.29
C VAL A 112 3.29 -6.32 10.77
N LYS A 113 3.79 -5.08 10.71
CA LYS A 113 3.01 -3.89 11.08
C LYS A 113 1.79 -3.69 10.18
N LYS A 114 1.95 -3.83 8.85
CA LYS A 114 0.88 -3.76 7.85
C LYS A 114 -0.24 -4.72 8.20
N LYS A 115 0.07 -5.99 8.47
CA LYS A 115 -0.93 -7.01 8.83
C LYS A 115 -1.73 -6.66 10.09
N ILE A 116 -1.06 -6.19 11.14
CA ILE A 116 -1.71 -5.82 12.41
C ILE A 116 -2.61 -4.58 12.22
N TRP A 117 -2.15 -3.59 11.45
CA TRP A 117 -2.90 -2.38 11.16
C TRP A 117 -4.11 -2.65 10.27
N LEU A 118 -3.94 -3.36 9.15
CA LEU A 118 -5.03 -3.73 8.24
C LEU A 118 -6.12 -4.52 8.96
N TYR A 119 -5.77 -5.49 9.79
CA TYR A 119 -6.76 -6.27 10.55
C TYR A 119 -7.65 -5.38 11.45
N ARG A 120 -7.06 -4.37 12.12
CA ARG A 120 -7.82 -3.40 12.93
C ARG A 120 -8.67 -2.49 12.05
N LEU A 121 -8.11 -1.98 10.96
CA LEU A 121 -8.82 -1.10 10.02
C LEU A 121 -10.04 -1.80 9.41
N MET A 122 -9.88 -3.04 8.94
CA MET A 122 -10.98 -3.83 8.39
C MET A 122 -12.09 -4.08 9.42
N GLY A 123 -11.75 -4.37 10.68
CA GLY A 123 -12.75 -4.52 11.75
C GLY A 123 -13.54 -3.24 12.04
N HIS A 124 -12.92 -2.05 11.91
CA HIS A 124 -13.65 -0.78 12.00
C HIS A 124 -14.55 -0.58 10.77
N ILE A 125 -14.06 -0.85 9.56
CA ILE A 125 -14.83 -0.71 8.31
C ILE A 125 -16.02 -1.67 8.28
N GLU A 126 -15.87 -2.91 8.73
CA GLU A 126 -16.95 -3.90 8.82
C GLU A 126 -18.06 -3.45 9.76
N ASN A 127 -17.71 -2.88 10.92
CA ASN A 127 -18.68 -2.30 11.86
C ASN A 127 -19.44 -1.11 11.25
N ILE A 128 -18.74 -0.20 10.55
CA ILE A 128 -19.38 0.94 9.86
C ILE A 128 -20.28 0.42 8.74
N ASN A 129 -19.80 -0.50 7.91
CA ASN A 129 -20.53 -1.06 6.77
C ASN A 129 -21.82 -1.74 7.22
N LYS A 130 -21.78 -2.55 8.29
CA LYS A 130 -22.96 -3.19 8.87
C LYS A 130 -24.06 -2.15 9.19
N LYS A 131 -23.69 -1.05 9.85
CA LYS A 131 -24.63 0.01 10.23
C LYS A 131 -25.11 0.84 9.05
N PHE A 132 -24.21 1.15 8.12
CA PHE A 132 -24.53 1.81 6.87
C PHE A 132 -25.56 1.01 6.06
N SER A 133 -25.37 -0.30 5.90
CA SER A 133 -26.33 -1.20 5.27
C SER A 133 -27.65 -1.33 6.06
N GLU A 134 -27.62 -1.32 7.40
CA GLU A 134 -28.84 -1.32 8.24
C GLU A 134 -29.67 -0.04 8.01
N TYR A 135 -29.05 1.14 8.01
CA TYR A 135 -29.71 2.41 7.73
C TYR A 135 -30.21 2.53 6.28
N TYR A 136 -29.43 2.06 5.29
CA TYR A 136 -29.88 2.05 3.89
C TYR A 136 -31.09 1.13 3.67
N LYS A 137 -31.14 -0.03 4.33
CA LYS A 137 -32.31 -0.93 4.30
C LYS A 137 -33.58 -0.24 4.81
N PHE A 138 -33.48 0.60 5.85
CA PHE A 138 -34.62 1.39 6.33
C PHE A 138 -35.12 2.40 5.28
N LEU A 139 -34.23 2.94 4.44
CA LEU A 139 -34.62 3.78 3.31
C LEU A 139 -35.29 3.01 2.16
N GLN A 140 -35.32 1.68 2.19
CA GLN A 140 -35.68 0.76 1.09
C GLN A 140 -34.65 0.76 -0.05
N CYS A 141 -33.38 1.01 0.27
CA CYS A 141 -32.25 1.00 -0.66
C CYS A 141 -31.16 0.05 -0.11
N ALA A 142 -30.07 -0.13 -0.84
CA ALA A 142 -28.88 -0.84 -0.35
C ALA A 142 -27.64 0.04 -0.47
N GLY A 143 -26.72 -0.10 0.48
CA GLY A 143 -25.48 0.63 0.55
C GLY A 143 -24.38 -0.23 1.16
N GLU A 144 -23.18 -0.15 0.61
CA GLU A 144 -21.99 -0.88 1.01
C GLU A 144 -20.79 0.06 1.10
N ILE A 145 -19.91 -0.18 2.07
CA ILE A 145 -18.63 0.50 2.26
C ILE A 145 -17.51 -0.54 2.28
N SER A 146 -16.55 -0.39 1.39
CA SER A 146 -15.35 -1.22 1.31
C SER A 146 -14.06 -0.39 1.38
N LEU A 147 -12.97 -0.99 1.81
CA LEU A 147 -11.63 -0.41 1.64
C LEU A 147 -11.20 -0.62 0.19
N ASP A 148 -10.86 0.47 -0.50
CA ASP A 148 -10.11 0.41 -1.75
C ASP A 148 -8.61 0.50 -1.43
N THR A 149 -7.82 -0.40 -2.01
CA THR A 149 -6.36 -0.46 -1.86
C THR A 149 -5.63 -0.13 -3.16
N ALA A 150 -6.32 0.35 -4.19
CA ALA A 150 -5.82 0.54 -5.55
C ALA A 150 -5.19 -0.75 -6.14
N ASP A 151 -4.49 -0.60 -7.27
CA ASP A 151 -3.84 -1.72 -7.98
C ASP A 151 -2.65 -2.34 -7.20
N ASP A 152 -1.98 -1.56 -6.33
CA ASP A 152 -0.88 -2.04 -5.48
C ASP A 152 -1.24 -1.93 -4.00
N SER A 153 -1.30 -3.10 -3.34
CA SER A 153 -1.56 -3.19 -1.92
C SER A 153 -0.57 -2.42 -1.03
N ASP A 154 0.64 -2.06 -1.47
CA ASP A 154 1.60 -1.26 -0.69
C ASP A 154 1.48 0.26 -0.98
N ASP A 155 0.55 0.71 -1.84
CA ASP A 155 0.32 2.12 -2.18
C ASP A 155 -0.63 2.84 -1.20
N PHE A 156 -0.20 2.93 0.06
CA PHE A 156 -0.97 3.56 1.15
C PHE A 156 -1.50 5.00 0.87
N PRO A 157 -0.81 5.88 0.09
CA PRO A 157 -1.35 7.18 -0.29
C PRO A 157 -2.67 7.14 -1.08
N ASN A 158 -2.89 6.07 -1.86
CA ASN A 158 -4.08 5.89 -2.70
C ASN A 158 -5.15 4.99 -2.05
N TYR A 159 -4.98 4.62 -0.78
CA TYR A 159 -6.03 3.92 -0.04
C TYR A 159 -7.25 4.81 0.17
N GLY A 160 -8.43 4.30 -0.23
CA GLY A 160 -9.70 5.01 -0.15
C GLY A 160 -10.78 4.23 0.60
N LEU A 161 -11.85 4.91 1.01
CA LEU A 161 -13.12 4.26 1.32
C LEU A 161 -14.01 4.36 0.08
N GLN A 162 -14.35 3.22 -0.50
CA GLN A 162 -15.27 3.14 -1.63
C GLN A 162 -16.69 2.96 -1.07
N ILE A 163 -17.58 3.90 -1.39
CA ILE A 163 -19.00 3.85 -1.00
C ILE A 163 -19.80 3.49 -2.25
N LYS A 164 -20.58 2.42 -2.20
CA LYS A 164 -21.44 1.96 -3.30
C LYS A 164 -22.89 1.93 -2.88
N LEU A 165 -23.77 2.39 -3.76
CA LEU A 165 -25.20 2.53 -3.52
C LEU A 165 -26.01 1.81 -4.59
N LYS A 166 -27.18 1.31 -4.20
CA LYS A 166 -28.16 0.64 -5.07
C LYS A 166 -29.56 1.09 -4.66
N TYR A 167 -30.22 1.84 -5.54
CA TYR A 167 -31.52 2.46 -5.26
C TYR A 167 -32.71 1.62 -5.72
N ARG A 168 -32.56 0.81 -6.78
CA ARG A 168 -33.57 -0.16 -7.23
C ARG A 168 -33.06 -1.58 -7.12
N VAL A 169 -33.99 -2.55 -7.04
CA VAL A 169 -33.66 -3.99 -6.91
C VAL A 169 -32.91 -4.52 -8.13
N ASP A 170 -33.26 -4.02 -9.33
CA ASP A 170 -32.75 -4.50 -10.62
C ASP A 170 -31.48 -3.75 -11.11
N GLU A 171 -31.00 -2.77 -10.34
CA GLU A 171 -29.77 -2.01 -10.66
C GLU A 171 -28.56 -2.61 -9.93
N ASP A 172 -27.37 -2.51 -10.51
CA ASP A 172 -26.14 -2.89 -9.82
C ASP A 172 -25.70 -1.84 -8.78
N PHE A 173 -24.72 -2.19 -7.96
CA PHE A 173 -24.08 -1.26 -7.03
C PHE A 173 -23.22 -0.26 -7.80
N ILE A 174 -23.58 1.02 -7.74
CA ILE A 174 -22.87 2.13 -8.37
C ILE A 174 -22.05 2.86 -7.31
N GLU A 175 -20.81 3.24 -7.65
CA GLU A 175 -19.97 4.05 -6.76
C GLU A 175 -20.50 5.48 -6.61
N LEU A 176 -20.45 6.01 -5.39
CA LEU A 176 -20.95 7.33 -5.04
C LEU A 176 -20.22 8.46 -5.78
N SER A 177 -20.75 8.85 -6.93
CA SER A 177 -20.29 9.98 -7.74
C SER A 177 -21.40 11.00 -7.98
N GLN A 178 -21.01 12.29 -7.98
CA GLN A 178 -21.87 13.42 -8.38
C GLN A 178 -22.36 13.33 -9.83
N THR A 179 -21.73 12.49 -10.67
CA THR A 179 -22.13 12.26 -12.07
C THR A 179 -23.28 11.26 -12.21
N HIS A 180 -23.57 10.47 -11.18
CA HIS A 180 -24.53 9.35 -11.23
C HIS A 180 -25.65 9.46 -10.19
N HIS A 181 -25.40 10.19 -9.10
CA HIS A 181 -26.39 10.43 -8.05
C HIS A 181 -26.87 11.87 -8.04
N SER A 182 -28.14 12.07 -7.66
CA SER A 182 -28.68 13.41 -7.46
C SER A 182 -28.02 14.10 -6.26
N GLY A 183 -28.07 15.44 -6.21
CA GLY A 183 -27.52 16.19 -5.07
C GLY A 183 -28.15 15.77 -3.73
N GLY A 184 -29.44 15.43 -3.72
CA GLY A 184 -30.14 14.91 -2.55
C GLY A 184 -29.66 13.52 -2.14
N GLU A 185 -29.47 12.60 -3.09
CA GLU A 185 -28.88 11.26 -2.83
C GLU A 185 -27.47 11.36 -2.25
N CYS A 186 -26.61 12.23 -2.79
CA CYS A 186 -25.28 12.49 -2.25
C CYS A 186 -25.34 13.00 -0.80
N SER A 187 -26.26 13.91 -0.49
CA SER A 187 -26.48 14.40 0.88
C SER A 187 -26.97 13.31 1.83
N VAL A 188 -27.95 12.49 1.41
CA VAL A 188 -28.44 11.33 2.17
C VAL A 188 -27.29 10.37 2.48
N ALA A 189 -26.46 10.05 1.49
CA ALA A 189 -25.32 9.15 1.65
C ALA A 189 -24.29 9.68 2.65
N ALA A 190 -23.93 10.97 2.55
CA ALA A 190 -23.01 11.62 3.49
C ALA A 190 -23.55 11.61 4.93
N ILE A 191 -24.85 11.90 5.12
CA ILE A 191 -25.52 11.87 6.42
C ILE A 191 -25.49 10.46 7.02
N ILE A 192 -25.88 9.43 6.25
CA ILE A 192 -25.91 8.05 6.75
C ILE A 192 -24.51 7.53 7.05
N PHE A 193 -23.51 7.91 6.25
CA PHE A 193 -22.11 7.60 6.55
C PHE A 193 -21.68 8.22 7.88
N ILE A 194 -21.99 9.51 8.12
CA ILE A 194 -21.74 10.17 9.40
C ILE A 194 -22.47 9.45 10.55
N LEU A 195 -23.75 9.13 10.42
CA LEU A 195 -24.52 8.39 11.43
C LEU A 195 -23.92 6.98 11.71
N SER A 196 -23.34 6.33 10.70
CA SER A 196 -22.67 5.03 10.84
C SER A 196 -21.32 5.15 11.57
N LEU A 197 -20.59 6.25 11.37
CA LEU A 197 -19.37 6.57 12.11
C LEU A 197 -19.64 6.93 13.58
N GLN A 198 -20.83 7.44 13.91
CA GLN A 198 -21.16 7.89 15.27
C GLN A 198 -21.04 6.74 16.30
N GLU A 199 -21.37 5.50 15.92
CA GLU A 199 -21.27 4.33 16.82
C GLU A 199 -19.82 3.96 17.19
N LEU A 200 -18.83 4.37 16.39
CA LEU A 200 -17.41 4.23 16.76
C LEU A 200 -16.90 5.33 17.70
N THR A 201 -17.73 6.32 18.05
CA THR A 201 -17.31 7.52 18.79
C THR A 201 -18.21 7.79 20.00
N GLU A 202 -17.66 7.64 21.20
CA GLU A 202 -18.34 8.06 22.42
C GLU A 202 -18.14 9.58 22.62
N VAL A 203 -19.21 10.36 22.40
CA VAL A 203 -19.23 11.81 22.68
C VAL A 203 -20.49 12.16 23.47
N PRO A 204 -20.43 13.09 24.43
CA PRO A 204 -21.55 13.40 25.33
C PRO A 204 -22.70 14.13 24.63
N PHE A 205 -22.43 14.84 23.53
CA PHE A 205 -23.45 15.46 22.71
C PHE A 205 -23.01 15.57 21.24
N ARG A 206 -23.97 15.69 20.34
CA ARG A 206 -23.78 15.94 18.91
C ARG A 206 -24.69 17.07 18.46
N CYS A 207 -24.14 18.02 17.74
CA CYS A 207 -24.90 19.08 17.08
C CYS A 207 -25.00 18.79 15.59
N ILE A 208 -26.21 18.85 15.06
CA ILE A 208 -26.55 18.67 13.66
C ILE A 208 -27.30 19.94 13.25
N ASP A 209 -26.83 20.61 12.20
CA ASP A 209 -27.45 21.82 11.66
C ASP A 209 -27.70 21.67 10.16
N GLU A 210 -28.74 22.33 9.66
CA GLU A 210 -29.14 22.44 8.24
C GLU A 210 -29.20 21.11 7.44
N ILE A 211 -29.27 19.97 8.12
CA ILE A 211 -29.20 18.61 7.57
C ILE A 211 -30.25 18.30 6.49
N ASN A 212 -31.29 19.13 6.36
CA ASN A 212 -32.36 18.99 5.40
C ASN A 212 -32.25 19.83 4.12
N GLN A 213 -31.15 20.54 3.89
CA GLN A 213 -30.93 21.23 2.62
C GLN A 213 -30.65 20.24 1.47
N GLY A 214 -31.16 20.55 0.27
CA GLY A 214 -30.92 19.77 -0.95
C GLY A 214 -31.69 18.44 -1.09
N MET A 215 -32.54 18.07 -0.12
CA MET A 215 -33.35 16.85 -0.16
C MET A 215 -34.83 17.14 -0.45
N ASP A 216 -35.52 16.16 -1.04
CA ASP A 216 -36.97 16.15 -1.18
C ASP A 216 -37.67 15.78 0.15
N ALA A 217 -38.96 16.09 0.25
CA ALA A 217 -39.72 15.91 1.49
C ALA A 217 -39.86 14.45 1.96
N VAL A 218 -39.69 13.46 1.07
CA VAL A 218 -39.77 12.04 1.44
C VAL A 218 -38.47 11.59 2.10
N ASN A 219 -37.32 11.85 1.46
CA ASN A 219 -36.01 11.49 2.01
C ASN A 219 -35.65 12.32 3.24
N GLU A 220 -36.03 13.60 3.27
CA GLU A 220 -35.94 14.44 4.47
C GLU A 220 -36.65 13.77 5.65
N ARG A 221 -37.93 13.40 5.51
CA ARG A 221 -38.69 12.72 6.58
C ARG A 221 -38.03 11.42 7.03
N LYS A 222 -37.56 10.58 6.10
CA LYS A 222 -36.86 9.33 6.44
C LYS A 222 -35.56 9.60 7.23
N MET A 223 -34.79 10.62 6.84
CA MET A 223 -33.56 11.05 7.53
C MET A 223 -33.86 11.52 8.96
N TYR A 224 -34.89 12.35 9.19
CA TYR A 224 -35.28 12.75 10.54
C TYR A 224 -35.65 11.56 11.44
N HIS A 225 -36.30 10.53 10.89
CA HIS A 225 -36.57 9.29 11.62
C HIS A 225 -35.27 8.55 11.98
N LEU A 226 -34.32 8.40 11.04
CA LEU A 226 -33.01 7.79 11.30
C LEU A 226 -32.23 8.52 12.41
N VAL A 227 -32.21 9.86 12.41
CA VAL A 227 -31.55 10.66 13.46
C VAL A 227 -32.24 10.46 14.82
N ALA A 228 -33.58 10.40 14.85
CA ALA A 228 -34.34 10.18 16.08
C ALA A 228 -34.14 8.75 16.65
N ASP A 229 -34.06 7.74 15.79
CA ASP A 229 -33.79 6.35 16.20
C ASP A 229 -32.34 6.17 16.66
N ALA A 230 -31.36 6.81 16.00
CA ALA A 230 -29.97 6.83 16.44
C ALA A 230 -29.79 7.53 17.81
N ALA A 231 -30.54 8.62 18.06
CA ALA A 231 -30.58 9.27 19.37
C ALA A 231 -31.20 8.38 20.47
N LYS A 232 -32.04 7.41 20.11
CA LYS A 232 -32.64 6.43 21.02
C LYS A 232 -31.76 5.21 21.29
N SER A 233 -30.89 4.83 20.35
CA SER A 233 -30.13 3.58 20.40
C SER A 233 -28.95 3.61 21.38
N GLY A 234 -29.24 3.55 22.68
CA GLY A 234 -28.34 3.12 23.75
C GLY A 234 -27.12 4.01 24.06
N SER A 235 -26.80 5.01 23.23
CA SER A 235 -25.69 5.93 23.49
C SER A 235 -26.11 7.00 24.50
N CYS A 236 -25.25 7.33 25.46
CA CYS A 236 -25.45 8.43 26.40
C CYS A 236 -25.24 9.83 25.76
N SER A 237 -25.46 9.95 24.45
CA SER A 237 -25.16 11.15 23.66
C SER A 237 -26.42 11.98 23.43
N GLN A 238 -26.39 13.26 23.82
CA GLN A 238 -27.49 14.18 23.54
C GLN A 238 -27.42 14.72 22.11
N TYR A 239 -28.51 14.60 21.36
CA TYR A 239 -28.61 15.14 20.00
C TYR A 239 -29.28 16.52 20.01
N PHE A 240 -28.58 17.53 19.50
CA PHE A 240 -29.11 18.85 19.18
C PHE A 240 -29.30 18.94 17.67
N LEU A 241 -30.55 19.11 17.24
CA LEU A 241 -30.91 19.26 15.84
C LEU A 241 -31.44 20.67 15.59
N LEU A 242 -30.67 21.45 14.84
CA LEU A 242 -31.00 22.78 14.39
C LEU A 242 -31.52 22.69 12.94
N THR A 243 -32.64 23.34 12.68
CA THR A 243 -33.22 23.44 11.34
C THR A 243 -34.12 24.67 11.24
N PRO A 244 -34.12 25.39 10.11
CA PRO A 244 -35.10 26.45 9.84
C PRO A 244 -36.48 25.89 9.46
N LYS A 245 -36.62 24.58 9.20
CA LYS A 245 -37.82 23.97 8.63
C LYS A 245 -38.38 22.88 9.56
N LEU A 246 -39.50 23.19 10.20
CA LEU A 246 -40.22 22.22 11.02
C LEU A 246 -40.99 21.22 10.14
N LEU A 247 -40.68 19.93 10.24
CA LEU A 247 -41.51 18.89 9.64
C LEU A 247 -42.83 18.72 10.40
N MET A 248 -43.93 18.96 9.69
CA MET A 248 -45.27 18.62 10.17
C MET A 248 -45.48 17.10 10.19
N ASP A 249 -46.30 16.62 11.13
CA ASP A 249 -46.66 15.21 11.29
C ASP A 249 -45.46 14.26 11.46
N LEU A 250 -44.36 14.72 12.05
CA LEU A 250 -43.27 13.84 12.51
C LEU A 250 -43.63 13.25 13.88
N SER A 251 -43.44 11.94 14.04
CA SER A 251 -43.64 11.25 15.33
C SER A 251 -42.42 11.48 16.23
N TYR A 252 -42.51 12.47 17.13
CA TYR A 252 -41.47 12.76 18.12
C TYR A 252 -41.55 11.78 19.29
N HIS A 253 -40.43 11.14 19.65
CA HIS A 253 -40.35 10.30 20.85
C HIS A 253 -40.54 11.14 22.12
N LYS A 254 -40.95 10.52 23.23
CA LYS A 254 -41.27 11.22 24.50
C LYS A 254 -40.07 11.96 25.11
N ASP A 255 -38.86 11.54 24.75
CA ASP A 255 -37.58 12.10 25.21
C ASP A 255 -37.08 13.24 24.31
N VAL A 256 -37.74 13.52 23.18
CA VAL A 256 -37.38 14.62 22.28
C VAL A 256 -38.04 15.92 22.74
N ALA A 257 -37.21 16.93 23.02
CA ALA A 257 -37.65 18.30 23.27
C ALA A 257 -37.57 19.13 21.98
N VAL A 258 -38.65 19.83 21.63
CA VAL A 258 -38.70 20.74 20.48
C VAL A 258 -38.76 22.18 20.97
N HIS A 259 -37.73 22.96 20.62
CA HIS A 259 -37.64 24.39 20.96
C HIS A 259 -37.85 25.22 19.69
N ILE A 260 -38.91 26.04 19.66
CA ILE A 260 -39.19 26.97 18.56
C ILE A 260 -38.80 28.37 19.00
N ILE A 261 -37.80 28.95 18.34
CA ILE A 261 -37.28 30.29 18.66
C ILE A 261 -37.97 31.31 17.75
N TYR A 262 -38.65 32.28 18.35
CA TYR A 262 -39.28 33.39 17.65
C TYR A 262 -38.45 34.66 17.85
N ASN A 263 -37.87 35.19 16.77
CA ASN A 263 -37.09 36.43 16.80
C ASN A 263 -37.86 37.59 16.13
N SER A 264 -38.75 38.24 16.89
CA SER A 264 -39.36 39.52 16.49
C SER A 264 -40.10 40.16 17.66
N SER A 265 -39.97 41.48 17.80
CA SER A 265 -40.77 42.32 18.71
C SER A 265 -42.18 42.64 18.18
N PHE A 266 -42.52 42.21 16.95
CA PHE A 266 -43.73 42.60 16.22
C PHE A 266 -44.53 41.42 15.64
N LEU A 267 -44.40 40.20 16.21
CA LEU A 267 -45.19 39.04 15.78
C LEU A 267 -46.67 39.13 16.21
N GLN A 268 -47.44 39.96 15.51
CA GLN A 268 -48.90 39.79 15.41
C GLN A 268 -49.26 38.64 14.45
N THR A 269 -48.80 37.43 14.74
CA THR A 269 -49.26 36.23 14.03
C THR A 269 -50.39 35.56 14.79
N LYS A 270 -51.50 35.29 14.10
CA LYS A 270 -52.46 34.24 14.48
C LYS A 270 -51.84 32.85 14.28
N LEU A 271 -50.67 32.60 14.86
CA LEU A 271 -50.20 31.24 15.00
C LEU A 271 -51.09 30.60 16.06
N ASP A 272 -51.92 29.64 15.67
CA ASP A 272 -52.82 28.99 16.62
C ASP A 272 -52.00 28.05 17.50
N VAL A 273 -51.49 28.62 18.60
CA VAL A 273 -50.67 27.95 19.62
C VAL A 273 -51.43 26.76 20.20
N LYS A 274 -52.77 26.81 20.31
CA LYS A 274 -53.58 25.66 20.77
C LYS A 274 -53.47 24.51 19.78
N LYS A 275 -53.60 24.77 18.49
CA LYS A 275 -53.52 23.73 17.44
C LYS A 275 -52.16 23.03 17.43
N HIS A 276 -51.07 23.78 17.62
CA HIS A 276 -49.71 23.21 17.75
C HIS A 276 -49.51 22.46 19.07
N LEU A 277 -50.05 22.96 20.19
CA LEU A 277 -50.05 22.25 21.48
C LEU A 277 -50.89 20.97 21.44
N GLU A 278 -51.98 20.91 20.68
CA GLU A 278 -52.77 19.70 20.49
C GLU A 278 -52.02 18.65 19.68
N ILE A 279 -51.32 19.05 18.60
CA ILE A 279 -50.41 18.16 17.86
C ILE A 279 -49.31 17.62 18.80
N ALA A 280 -48.63 18.49 19.55
CA ALA A 280 -47.61 18.09 20.52
C ALA A 280 -48.15 17.19 21.65
N LYS A 281 -49.38 17.41 22.12
CA LYS A 281 -50.06 16.53 23.08
C LYS A 281 -50.46 15.19 22.47
N ARG A 282 -50.77 15.14 21.17
CA ARG A 282 -51.05 13.90 20.43
C ARG A 282 -49.80 13.02 20.34
N CYS A 283 -48.64 13.59 20.03
CA CYS A 283 -47.37 12.86 19.97
C CYS A 283 -46.85 12.37 21.35
N LYS A 284 -47.40 12.87 22.47
CA LYS A 284 -47.01 12.43 23.83
C LYS A 284 -47.76 11.20 24.36
N ARG A 285 -48.74 10.65 23.63
CA ARG A 285 -49.47 9.43 24.04
C ARG A 285 -48.72 8.17 23.64
#